data_AF-A0A7C5AC94-F1
#
_entry.id   AF-A0A7C5AC94-F1
#
_cell.length_a   1.000
_cell.length_b   1.000
_cell.length_c   1.000
_cell.angle_alpha   90.00
_cell.angle_beta   90.00
_cell.angle_gamma   90.00
#
_symmetry.space_group_name_H-M   'P 1'
#
loop_
_entity.id
_entity.type
_entity.pdbx_description
1 polymer ?
#
loop_
_entity_poly.entity_id
_entity_poly.type
_entity_poly.pdbx_seq_one_letter_code
_entity_poly.pdbx_strand_id
1 'polypeptide(L)'
;MKRIALFLILAPILSLAACRSAEDDADFSFRGDDAMRIVRFMSDRWRERGGGNPGFDESLDEVREHLQRHGFETVGRLFFLEGPLTLQPVAWSPLEGELHRVDDGSDTLIDSYPENPTLVARYSGSTAGEGVTAPLVDVGAGVEDSDYTGKDVSGRLVLTHGRLAAVFRKAVTERGALGVISDRLMQKEFATKYPDMV
;
A
#
# COMPACT_ATOMS: atom_id res chain seq x y z
N MET A 1 -14.82 -32.13 -14.20
CA MET A 1 -13.79 -31.08 -14.16
C MET A 1 -14.50 -29.74 -14.16
N LYS A 2 -14.38 -28.96 -13.09
CA LYS A 2 -15.06 -27.66 -12.96
C LYS A 2 -14.20 -26.60 -13.66
N ARG A 3 -14.75 -25.94 -14.69
CA ARG A 3 -14.03 -24.94 -15.48
C ARG A 3 -14.59 -23.56 -15.19
N ILE A 4 -13.90 -22.77 -14.36
CA ILE A 4 -14.18 -21.34 -14.23
C ILE A 4 -13.16 -20.62 -15.10
N ALA A 5 -13.61 -20.19 -16.28
CA ALA A 5 -12.79 -19.41 -17.17
C ALA A 5 -13.08 -17.92 -16.93
N LEU A 6 -12.14 -17.23 -16.27
CA LEU A 6 -12.17 -15.77 -16.15
C LEU A 6 -11.71 -15.17 -17.49
N PHE A 7 -12.62 -15.11 -18.46
CA PHE A 7 -12.36 -14.58 -19.80
C PHE A 7 -12.57 -13.07 -19.89
N LEU A 8 -11.68 -12.46 -20.68
CA LEU A 8 -11.75 -11.14 -21.30
C LEU A 8 -13.19 -10.76 -21.71
N ILE A 9 -13.65 -9.57 -21.31
CA ILE A 9 -14.87 -9.00 -21.89
C ILE A 9 -14.56 -8.56 -23.33
N LEU A 10 -14.85 -9.47 -24.26
CA LEU A 10 -15.28 -9.15 -25.62
C LEU A 10 -16.21 -10.24 -26.15
N ALA A 11 -17.18 -10.65 -25.32
CA ALA A 11 -18.48 -11.24 -25.71
C ALA A 11 -19.29 -11.54 -24.43
N PRO A 12 -20.36 -10.78 -24.12
CA PRO A 12 -21.08 -10.92 -22.84
C PRO A 12 -21.98 -12.18 -22.73
N ILE A 13 -21.96 -13.11 -23.71
CA ILE A 13 -23.00 -14.16 -23.80
C ILE A 13 -22.47 -15.57 -23.48
N LEU A 14 -21.19 -15.89 -23.73
CA LEU A 14 -20.64 -17.22 -23.43
C LEU A 14 -20.06 -17.36 -22.00
N SER A 15 -19.75 -16.24 -21.33
CA SER A 15 -19.19 -16.27 -19.97
C SER A 15 -20.23 -16.60 -18.89
N LEU A 16 -21.48 -16.16 -19.05
CA LEU A 16 -22.53 -16.40 -18.04
C LEU A 16 -22.98 -17.86 -17.94
N ALA A 17 -23.00 -18.60 -19.05
CA ALA A 17 -23.48 -19.99 -19.07
C ALA A 17 -22.52 -20.96 -18.35
N ALA A 18 -21.21 -20.77 -18.52
CA ALA A 18 -20.19 -21.58 -17.83
C ALA A 18 -20.08 -21.24 -16.34
N CYS A 19 -20.31 -19.97 -15.96
CA CYS A 19 -20.35 -19.54 -14.57
C CYS A 19 -21.54 -20.17 -13.83
N ARG A 20 -22.73 -20.17 -14.44
CA ARG A 20 -23.95 -20.81 -13.88
C ARG A 20 -23.81 -22.30 -13.63
N SER A 21 -23.24 -23.06 -14.57
CA SER A 21 -23.07 -24.51 -14.37
C SER A 21 -22.07 -24.87 -13.26
N ALA A 22 -21.14 -23.96 -12.94
CA ALA A 22 -20.19 -24.17 -11.86
C ALA A 22 -20.79 -23.88 -10.47
N GLU A 23 -21.81 -23.03 -10.41
CA GLU A 23 -22.55 -22.72 -9.17
C GLU A 23 -23.41 -23.91 -8.73
N ASP A 24 -24.15 -24.54 -9.64
CA ASP A 24 -25.09 -25.61 -9.27
C ASP A 24 -24.40 -26.90 -8.73
N ASP A 25 -23.14 -27.15 -9.11
CA ASP A 25 -22.34 -28.33 -8.70
C ASP A 25 -21.36 -28.04 -7.56
N ALA A 26 -21.22 -26.79 -7.11
CA ALA A 26 -20.29 -26.41 -6.04
C ALA A 26 -20.94 -26.55 -4.67
N ASP A 27 -20.32 -27.34 -3.78
CA ASP A 27 -20.61 -27.25 -2.36
C ASP A 27 -20.13 -25.87 -1.86
N PHE A 28 -21.04 -24.91 -1.79
CA PHE A 28 -20.82 -23.56 -1.26
C PHE A 28 -20.83 -23.54 0.27
N SER A 29 -20.36 -24.60 0.93
CA SER A 29 -20.18 -24.58 2.37
C SER A 29 -19.11 -23.53 2.73
N PHE A 30 -19.55 -22.40 3.29
CA PHE A 30 -18.66 -21.35 3.75
C PHE A 30 -17.84 -21.86 4.94
N ARG A 31 -16.51 -21.80 4.81
CA ARG A 31 -15.57 -22.15 5.87
C ARG A 31 -14.78 -20.92 6.28
N GLY A 32 -15.09 -20.39 7.47
CA GLY A 32 -14.46 -19.17 7.98
C GLY A 32 -12.93 -19.27 8.08
N ASP A 33 -12.39 -20.44 8.42
CA ASP A 33 -10.94 -20.66 8.51
C ASP A 33 -10.24 -20.50 7.15
N ASP A 34 -10.86 -21.00 6.08
CA ASP A 34 -10.31 -20.88 4.72
C ASP A 34 -10.34 -19.43 4.23
N ALA A 35 -11.41 -18.71 4.55
CA ALA A 35 -11.50 -17.27 4.29
C ALA A 35 -10.44 -16.48 5.08
N MET A 36 -10.30 -16.75 6.38
CA MET A 36 -9.32 -16.06 7.24
C MET A 36 -7.88 -16.38 6.88
N ARG A 37 -7.60 -17.58 6.34
CA ARG A 37 -6.28 -17.96 5.84
C ARG A 37 -5.84 -17.05 4.67
N ILE A 38 -6.74 -16.76 3.73
CA ILE A 38 -6.46 -15.85 2.61
C ILE A 38 -6.27 -14.42 3.13
N VAL A 39 -7.12 -13.96 4.06
CA VAL A 39 -6.99 -12.63 4.68
C VAL A 39 -5.61 -12.48 5.32
N ARG A 40 -5.17 -13.45 6.14
CA ARG A 40 -3.86 -13.42 6.78
C ARG A 40 -2.73 -13.38 5.76
N PHE A 41 -2.76 -14.28 4.76
CA PHE A 41 -1.76 -14.30 3.69
C PHE A 41 -1.62 -12.94 2.98
N MET A 42 -2.75 -12.29 2.69
CA MET A 42 -2.76 -11.01 1.98
C MET A 42 -2.47 -9.79 2.86
N SER A 43 -2.61 -9.91 4.18
CA SER A 43 -2.44 -8.78 5.13
C SER A 43 -0.97 -8.46 5.37
N ASP A 44 -0.11 -9.47 5.32
CA ASP A 44 1.34 -9.30 5.54
C ASP A 44 2.09 -8.77 4.30
N ARG A 45 1.37 -8.51 3.21
CA ARG A 45 1.93 -8.11 1.92
C ARG A 45 1.53 -6.69 1.56
N TRP A 46 2.51 -5.88 1.18
CA TRP A 46 2.22 -4.60 0.52
C TRP A 46 1.56 -4.89 -0.83
N ARG A 47 0.31 -4.47 -1.00
CA ARG A 47 -0.46 -4.65 -2.24
C ARG A 47 -0.82 -3.28 -2.76
N GLU A 48 -0.06 -2.81 -3.75
CA GLU A 48 -0.28 -1.48 -4.32
C GLU A 48 -1.51 -1.49 -5.25
N ARG A 49 -2.28 -0.40 -5.27
CA ARG A 49 -3.51 -0.28 -6.07
C ARG A 49 -3.23 -0.36 -7.58
N GLY A 50 -2.02 0.03 -8.00
CA GLY A 50 -1.56 -0.08 -9.39
C GLY A 50 -1.21 -1.51 -9.83
N GLY A 51 -1.13 -2.47 -8.89
CA GLY A 51 -0.69 -3.83 -9.18
C GLY A 51 0.79 -3.92 -9.57
N GLY A 52 1.23 -5.14 -9.91
CA GLY A 52 2.56 -5.39 -10.46
C GLY A 52 3.71 -5.33 -9.46
N ASN A 53 3.42 -5.22 -8.17
CA ASN A 53 4.43 -5.35 -7.12
C ASN A 53 4.39 -6.78 -6.53
N PRO A 54 5.50 -7.31 -5.95
CA PRO A 54 5.60 -8.72 -5.54
C PRO A 54 4.45 -9.21 -4.66
N GLY A 55 4.03 -8.41 -3.68
CA GLY A 55 2.91 -8.76 -2.80
C GLY A 55 1.57 -8.92 -3.53
N PHE A 56 1.34 -8.17 -4.62
CA PHE A 56 0.17 -8.33 -5.47
C PHE A 56 0.24 -9.62 -6.30
N ASP A 57 1.40 -9.90 -6.89
CA ASP A 57 1.60 -11.11 -7.70
C ASP A 57 1.50 -12.39 -6.87
N GLU A 58 2.11 -12.42 -5.69
CA GLU A 58 2.00 -13.52 -4.74
C GLU A 58 0.55 -13.75 -4.29
N SER A 59 -0.22 -12.67 -4.11
CA SER A 59 -1.64 -12.75 -3.76
C SER A 59 -2.47 -13.36 -4.88
N LEU A 60 -2.16 -13.04 -6.13
CA LEU A 60 -2.79 -13.67 -7.29
C LEU A 60 -2.43 -15.15 -7.41
N ASP A 61 -1.18 -15.50 -7.14
CA ASP A 61 -0.76 -16.90 -7.13
C ASP A 61 -1.44 -17.71 -6.03
N GLU A 62 -1.55 -17.19 -4.81
CA GLU A 62 -2.27 -17.88 -3.74
C GLU A 62 -3.74 -18.15 -4.10
N VAL A 63 -4.43 -17.16 -4.69
CA VAL A 63 -5.81 -17.33 -5.15
C VAL A 63 -5.88 -18.38 -6.26
N ARG A 64 -4.97 -18.33 -7.23
CA ARG A 64 -4.90 -19.30 -8.33
C ARG A 64 -4.68 -20.71 -7.80
N GLU A 65 -3.68 -20.90 -6.96
CA GLU A 65 -3.36 -22.21 -6.39
C GLU A 65 -4.50 -22.73 -5.52
N HIS A 66 -5.19 -21.86 -4.78
CA HIS A 66 -6.38 -22.24 -4.02
C HIS A 66 -7.49 -22.75 -4.92
N LEU A 67 -7.76 -22.07 -6.05
CA LEU A 67 -8.73 -22.52 -7.04
C LEU A 67 -8.31 -23.86 -7.67
N GLN A 68 -7.05 -23.99 -8.08
CA GLN A 68 -6.53 -25.23 -8.67
C GLN A 68 -6.64 -26.43 -7.71
N ARG A 69 -6.34 -26.23 -6.43
CA ARG A 69 -6.51 -27.25 -5.37
C ARG A 69 -7.94 -27.76 -5.25
N HIS A 70 -8.94 -26.94 -5.58
CA HIS A 70 -10.36 -27.30 -5.56
C HIS A 70 -10.89 -27.77 -6.93
N GLY A 71 -9.98 -28.08 -7.87
CA GLY A 71 -10.33 -28.67 -9.16
C GLY A 71 -10.83 -27.65 -10.19
N PHE A 72 -10.58 -26.36 -9.96
CA PHE A 72 -10.84 -25.31 -10.95
C PHE A 72 -9.65 -25.16 -11.90
N GLU A 73 -9.93 -25.16 -13.21
CA GLU A 73 -8.95 -24.80 -14.23
C GLU A 73 -8.77 -23.27 -14.27
N THR A 74 -7.53 -22.77 -14.18
CA THR A 74 -7.23 -21.34 -14.24
C THR A 74 -6.51 -20.99 -15.54
N VAL A 75 -7.05 -20.06 -16.33
CA VAL A 75 -6.64 -19.86 -17.74
C VAL A 75 -5.73 -18.65 -17.98
N GLY A 76 -5.34 -17.91 -16.94
CA GLY A 76 -4.42 -16.76 -17.07
C GLY A 76 -4.52 -15.75 -15.95
N ARG A 77 -3.86 -14.59 -16.12
CA ARG A 77 -4.11 -13.35 -15.35
C ARG A 77 -4.69 -12.32 -16.32
N LEU A 78 -5.72 -11.60 -15.89
CA LEU A 78 -6.30 -10.49 -16.64
C LEU A 78 -6.17 -9.23 -15.80
N PHE A 79 -5.61 -8.18 -16.39
CA PHE A 79 -5.48 -6.87 -15.75
C PHE A 79 -6.34 -5.88 -16.52
N PHE A 80 -7.25 -5.20 -15.83
CA PHE A 80 -8.02 -4.11 -16.40
C PHE A 80 -7.29 -2.80 -16.12
N LEU A 81 -6.82 -2.17 -17.18
CA LEU A 81 -6.22 -0.84 -17.10
C LEU A 81 -7.28 0.18 -17.51
N GLU A 82 -7.67 1.04 -16.58
CA GLU A 82 -8.54 2.16 -16.90
C GLU A 82 -7.69 3.30 -17.49
N GLY A 83 -7.68 3.40 -18.82
CA GLY A 83 -7.01 4.48 -19.55
C GLY A 83 -5.56 4.19 -19.97
N PRO A 84 -4.86 5.18 -20.55
CA PRO A 84 -3.52 5.02 -21.10
C PRO A 84 -2.50 4.51 -20.07
N LEU A 85 -1.55 3.68 -20.51
CA LEU A 85 -0.45 3.17 -19.68
C LEU A 85 0.35 4.28 -18.97
N THR A 86 0.43 5.46 -19.59
CA THR A 86 1.11 6.64 -19.02
C THR A 86 0.43 7.24 -17.79
N LEU A 87 -0.85 6.92 -17.56
CA LEU A 87 -1.62 7.36 -16.40
C LEU A 87 -1.74 6.27 -15.33
N GLN A 88 -1.19 5.08 -15.61
CA GLN A 88 -1.22 3.98 -14.65
C GLN A 88 -0.15 4.20 -13.57
N PRO A 89 -0.45 3.94 -12.29
CA PRO A 89 0.55 4.03 -11.25
C PRO A 89 1.64 2.98 -11.48
N VAL A 90 2.90 3.39 -11.42
CA VAL A 90 4.03 2.47 -11.52
C VAL A 90 4.04 1.58 -10.27
N ALA A 91 4.33 0.29 -10.45
CA ALA A 91 4.54 -0.62 -9.35
C ALA A 91 5.65 -0.08 -8.43
N TRP A 92 5.38 -0.05 -7.14
CA TRP A 92 6.32 0.44 -6.13
C TRP A 92 6.26 -0.46 -4.91
N SER A 93 7.43 -0.83 -4.40
CA SER A 93 7.60 -1.58 -3.17
C SER A 93 8.80 -1.02 -2.41
N PRO A 94 8.67 -0.78 -1.09
CA PRO A 94 9.83 -0.55 -0.25
C PRO A 94 10.65 -1.84 -0.13
N LEU A 95 11.97 -1.70 -0.10
CA LEU A 95 12.90 -2.82 0.06
C LEU A 95 13.38 -2.92 1.50
N GLU A 96 13.82 -1.79 2.04
CA GLU A 96 14.36 -1.61 3.39
C GLU A 96 14.14 -0.15 3.80
N GLY A 97 14.23 0.12 5.10
CA GLY A 97 14.19 1.48 5.61
C GLY A 97 14.16 1.48 7.13
N GLU A 98 14.96 2.35 7.72
CA GLU A 98 15.05 2.53 9.16
C GLU A 98 14.84 4.00 9.49
N LEU A 99 14.15 4.27 10.60
CA LEU A 99 14.02 5.62 11.14
C LEU A 99 14.73 5.68 12.48
N HIS A 100 15.68 6.60 12.59
CA HIS A 100 16.51 6.77 13.77
C HIS A 100 16.30 8.14 14.40
N ARG A 101 16.31 8.20 15.73
CA ARG A 101 16.49 9.43 16.49
C ARG A 101 17.98 9.57 16.82
N VAL A 102 18.59 10.60 16.25
CA VAL A 102 19.99 10.94 16.50
C VAL A 102 20.04 12.17 17.39
N ASP A 103 20.59 11.99 18.60
CA ASP A 103 20.87 13.06 19.57
C ASP A 103 22.38 13.12 19.85
N ASP A 104 22.83 14.07 20.67
CA ASP A 104 24.25 14.22 21.03
C ASP A 104 24.79 12.95 21.71
N GLY A 105 25.51 12.13 20.93
CA GLY A 105 26.16 10.90 21.41
C GLY A 105 25.25 9.67 21.49
N SER A 106 24.02 9.74 20.96
CA SER A 106 23.14 8.56 20.89
C SER A 106 22.41 8.44 19.56
N ASP A 107 22.31 7.20 19.09
CA ASP A 107 21.55 6.81 17.92
C ASP A 107 20.54 5.73 18.35
N THR A 108 19.26 6.05 18.25
CA THR A 108 18.17 5.16 18.70
C THR A 108 17.27 4.81 17.52
N LEU A 109 17.19 3.53 17.18
CA LEU A 109 16.20 3.02 16.24
C LEU A 109 14.78 3.29 16.78
N ILE A 110 13.98 4.02 16.01
CA ILE A 110 12.55 4.25 16.29
C ILE A 110 11.75 3.07 15.73
N ASP A 111 11.98 2.73 14.47
CA ASP A 111 11.25 1.68 13.76
C ASP A 111 11.98 1.30 12.46
N SER A 112 11.65 0.13 11.91
CA SER A 112 12.24 -0.40 10.69
C SER A 112 11.21 -1.09 9.80
N TYR A 113 11.51 -1.13 8.50
CA TYR A 113 10.85 -1.97 7.52
C TYR A 113 11.75 -3.19 7.27
N PRO A 114 11.23 -4.43 7.29
CA PRO A 114 9.82 -4.80 7.15
C PRO A 114 9.02 -4.98 8.46
N GLU A 115 9.59 -4.72 9.63
CA GLU A 115 8.95 -4.94 10.94
C GLU A 115 7.65 -4.16 11.09
N ASN A 116 7.63 -2.91 10.62
CA ASN A 116 6.43 -2.09 10.49
C ASN A 116 6.21 -1.66 9.02
N PRO A 117 5.31 -2.34 8.28
CA PRO A 117 5.00 -1.99 6.90
C PRO A 117 4.45 -0.57 6.70
N THR A 118 3.94 0.07 7.76
CA THR A 118 3.39 1.43 7.70
C THR A 118 4.44 2.53 7.87
N LEU A 119 5.69 2.17 8.17
CA LEU A 119 6.80 3.11 8.35
C LEU A 119 7.06 3.96 7.09
N VAL A 120 6.98 3.35 5.92
CA VAL A 120 7.33 4.02 4.65
C VAL A 120 6.06 4.50 3.95
N ALA A 121 5.98 5.82 3.74
CA ALA A 121 4.90 6.39 2.94
C ALA A 121 4.92 5.86 1.50
N ARG A 122 3.73 5.63 0.93
CA ARG A 122 3.57 5.20 -0.47
C ARG A 122 4.30 6.17 -1.41
N TYR A 123 5.08 5.61 -2.34
CA TYR A 123 5.87 6.33 -3.34
C TYR A 123 7.01 7.20 -2.77
N SER A 124 7.45 6.93 -1.54
CA SER A 124 8.70 7.51 -1.05
C SER A 124 9.88 7.13 -1.96
N GLY A 125 10.74 8.12 -2.22
CA GLY A 125 12.01 7.89 -2.90
C GLY A 125 13.04 7.30 -1.95
N SER A 126 14.02 6.58 -2.50
CA SER A 126 15.16 6.09 -1.73
C SER A 126 16.03 7.25 -1.24
N THR A 127 16.59 7.11 -0.04
CA THR A 127 17.70 7.93 0.42
C THR A 127 19.00 7.53 -0.28
N ALA A 128 20.06 8.33 -0.10
CA ALA A 128 21.41 7.88 -0.44
C ALA A 128 21.79 6.61 0.35
N GLY A 129 22.82 5.89 -0.10
CA GLY A 129 23.20 4.60 0.48
C GLY A 129 23.58 4.66 1.96
N GLU A 130 24.16 5.78 2.43
CA GLU A 130 24.44 6.01 3.86
C GLU A 130 23.23 6.53 4.67
N GLY A 131 22.06 6.66 4.06
CA GLY A 131 20.90 7.32 4.67
C GLY A 131 20.98 8.84 4.62
N VAL A 132 20.09 9.51 5.35
CA VAL A 132 20.06 10.97 5.48
C VAL A 132 19.85 11.32 6.95
N THR A 133 20.81 12.05 7.54
CA THR A 133 20.69 12.61 8.88
C THR A 133 20.60 14.13 8.78
N ALA A 134 19.51 14.71 9.27
CA ALA A 134 19.30 16.15 9.24
C ALA A 134 18.42 16.62 10.41
N PRO A 135 18.47 17.92 10.77
CA PRO A 135 17.60 18.46 11.81
C PRO A 135 16.12 18.27 11.47
N LEU A 136 15.31 18.05 12.51
CA LEU A 136 13.87 17.92 12.40
C LEU A 136 13.17 19.25 12.70
N VAL A 137 12.20 19.64 11.87
CA VAL A 137 11.37 20.83 12.07
C VAL A 137 9.89 20.45 12.09
N ASP A 138 9.20 20.75 13.18
CA ASP A 138 7.75 20.59 13.26
C ASP A 138 7.04 21.69 12.46
N VAL A 139 6.30 21.29 11.42
CA VAL A 139 5.50 22.19 10.57
C VAL A 139 4.00 22.12 10.86
N GLY A 140 3.58 21.36 11.88
CA GLY A 140 2.17 21.14 12.19
C GLY A 140 1.45 20.49 11.02
N ALA A 141 0.40 21.13 10.50
CA ALA A 141 -0.30 20.64 9.32
C ALA A 141 0.57 20.71 8.06
N GLY A 142 1.45 21.71 7.91
CA GLY A 142 2.35 21.84 6.76
C GLY A 142 1.64 21.90 5.39
N VAL A 143 0.37 22.27 5.35
CA VAL A 143 -0.42 22.31 4.10
C VAL A 143 -0.59 23.73 3.56
N GLU A 144 -0.46 24.73 4.44
CA GLU A 144 -0.54 26.15 4.10
C GLU A 144 0.81 26.85 4.23
N ASP A 145 0.99 27.96 3.52
CA ASP A 145 2.24 28.73 3.60
C ASP A 145 2.48 29.31 5.01
N SER A 146 1.40 29.62 5.74
CA SER A 146 1.46 30.10 7.12
C SER A 146 2.13 29.12 8.07
N ASP A 147 2.03 27.81 7.81
CA ASP A 147 2.59 26.74 8.64
C ASP A 147 4.13 26.77 8.70
N TYR A 148 4.74 27.46 7.73
CA TYR A 148 6.19 27.63 7.55
C TYR A 148 6.69 29.02 7.99
N THR A 149 5.82 29.89 8.49
CA THR A 149 6.23 31.25 8.90
C THR A 149 7.26 31.18 10.02
N GLY A 150 8.44 31.77 9.79
CA GLY A 150 9.55 31.76 10.75
C GLY A 150 10.27 30.42 10.87
N LYS A 151 10.00 29.45 9.99
CA LYS A 151 10.65 28.13 9.97
C LYS A 151 11.51 27.97 8.73
N ASP A 152 12.81 27.78 8.92
CA ASP A 152 13.71 27.35 7.85
C ASP A 152 13.66 25.82 7.74
N VAL A 153 13.19 25.31 6.61
CA VAL A 153 13.06 23.87 6.34
C VAL A 153 14.01 23.38 5.26
N SER A 154 14.77 24.27 4.62
CA SER A 154 15.69 23.91 3.54
C SER A 154 16.81 23.03 4.08
N GLY A 155 17.04 21.87 3.47
CA GLY A 155 18.05 20.91 3.93
C GLY A 155 17.69 20.20 5.24
N ARG A 156 16.43 20.23 5.67
CA ARG A 156 15.95 19.63 6.92
C ARG A 156 14.86 18.59 6.68
N LEU A 157 14.63 17.72 7.67
CA LEU A 157 13.45 16.86 7.71
C LEU A 157 12.29 17.63 8.35
N VAL A 158 11.07 17.41 7.88
CA VAL A 158 9.88 18.03 8.47
C VAL A 158 8.98 17.00 9.14
N LEU A 159 8.50 17.30 10.34
CA LEU A 159 7.47 16.53 11.06
C LEU A 159 6.09 17.15 10.82
N THR A 160 5.09 16.32 10.50
CA THR A 160 3.74 16.80 10.17
C THR A 160 2.59 15.84 10.54
N HIS A 161 1.44 16.41 10.93
CA HIS A 161 0.16 15.68 11.03
C HIS A 161 -0.77 15.94 9.81
N GLY A 162 -0.27 16.62 8.79
CA GLY A 162 -1.00 16.99 7.58
C GLY A 162 -1.08 15.91 6.51
N ARG A 163 -1.73 16.25 5.39
CA ARG A 163 -1.87 15.32 4.27
C ARG A 163 -0.55 15.27 3.49
N LEU A 164 0.17 14.14 3.57
CA LEU A 164 1.52 13.93 3.01
C LEU A 164 1.73 14.50 1.61
N ALA A 165 0.82 14.27 0.66
CA ALA A 165 0.96 14.78 -0.70
C ALA A 165 1.02 16.32 -0.78
N ALA A 166 0.27 17.02 0.08
CA ALA A 166 0.31 18.49 0.15
C ALA A 166 1.59 18.96 0.84
N VAL A 167 1.97 18.31 1.94
CA VAL A 167 3.19 18.66 2.70
C VAL A 167 4.44 18.41 1.88
N PHE A 168 4.51 17.31 1.13
CA PHE A 168 5.64 17.02 0.24
C PHE A 168 5.83 18.15 -0.78
N ARG A 169 4.76 18.60 -1.41
CA ARG A 169 4.82 19.75 -2.33
C ARG A 169 5.30 21.02 -1.61
N LYS A 170 4.71 21.34 -0.45
CA LYS A 170 5.03 22.57 0.30
C LYS A 170 6.44 22.58 0.90
N ALA A 171 6.87 21.50 1.54
CA ALA A 171 8.15 21.41 2.22
C ALA A 171 9.29 21.01 1.28
N VAL A 172 9.13 19.91 0.54
CA VAL A 172 10.22 19.34 -0.27
C VAL A 172 10.34 20.08 -1.60
N THR A 173 9.26 20.15 -2.39
CA THR A 173 9.32 20.74 -3.73
C THR A 173 9.50 22.25 -3.72
N GLU A 174 8.73 22.98 -2.90
CA GLU A 174 8.74 24.45 -2.89
C GLU A 174 9.85 25.04 -2.00
N ARG A 175 10.27 24.34 -0.94
CA ARG A 175 11.14 24.90 0.12
C ARG A 175 12.44 24.12 0.38
N GLY A 176 12.67 23.02 -0.34
CA GLY A 176 13.94 22.29 -0.29
C GLY A 176 14.16 21.46 0.98
N ALA A 177 13.10 21.07 1.69
CA ALA A 177 13.21 20.04 2.73
C ALA A 177 13.71 18.72 2.14
N LEU A 178 14.49 17.96 2.91
CA LEU A 178 15.05 16.67 2.48
C LEU A 178 14.03 15.53 2.50
N GLY A 179 13.00 15.65 3.35
CA GLY A 179 12.02 14.60 3.53
C GLY A 179 10.92 14.98 4.52
N VAL A 180 9.89 14.15 4.57
CA VAL A 180 8.71 14.33 5.42
C VAL A 180 8.54 13.11 6.32
N ILE A 181 8.40 13.34 7.61
CA ILE A 181 8.01 12.36 8.62
C ILE A 181 6.60 12.73 9.07
N SER A 182 5.69 11.76 9.16
CA SER A 182 4.32 12.04 9.58
C SER A 182 3.90 11.20 10.78
N ASP A 183 3.28 11.86 11.74
CA ASP A 183 2.58 11.26 12.88
C ASP A 183 1.06 11.18 12.64
N ARG A 184 0.61 11.47 11.41
CA ARG A 184 -0.81 11.44 11.05
C ARG A 184 -1.33 10.01 11.12
N LEU A 185 -2.11 9.73 12.14
CA LEU A 185 -2.91 8.51 12.21
C LEU A 185 -3.98 8.52 11.11
N MET A 186 -3.85 7.63 10.13
CA MET A 186 -4.85 7.42 9.06
C MET A 186 -6.23 6.97 9.60
N GLN A 187 -6.34 6.60 10.88
CA GLN A 187 -7.49 5.91 11.47
C GLN A 187 -8.34 6.69 12.48
N LYS A 188 -8.03 7.95 12.79
CA LYS A 188 -8.80 8.66 13.84
C LYS A 188 -10.29 8.84 13.46
N GLU A 189 -10.60 8.93 12.16
CA GLU A 189 -11.98 9.06 11.66
C GLU A 189 -12.78 7.74 11.72
N PHE A 190 -12.14 6.57 11.66
CA PHE A 190 -12.84 5.27 11.73
C PHE A 190 -13.01 4.78 13.16
N ALA A 191 -11.99 4.89 14.02
CA ALA A 191 -12.07 4.43 15.41
C ALA A 191 -13.13 5.21 16.23
N THR A 192 -13.33 6.49 15.92
CA THR A 192 -14.37 7.31 16.55
C THR A 192 -15.78 6.94 16.06
N LYS A 193 -15.89 6.35 14.86
CA LYS A 193 -17.17 6.01 14.21
C LYS A 193 -17.58 4.55 14.44
N TYR A 194 -16.62 3.63 14.61
CA TYR A 194 -16.82 2.21 14.86
C TYR A 194 -15.84 1.72 15.94
N PRO A 195 -16.09 2.05 17.21
CA PRO A 195 -15.17 1.72 18.32
C PRO A 195 -15.08 0.21 18.61
N ASP A 196 -15.96 -0.59 18.03
CA ASP A 196 -16.04 -2.05 18.15
C ASP A 196 -15.20 -2.81 17.10
N MET A 197 -14.59 -2.10 16.15
CA MET A 197 -13.78 -2.68 15.07
C MET A 197 -12.26 -2.60 15.32
N VAL A 198 -11.81 -2.18 16.50
CA VAL A 198 -10.39 -2.06 16.88
C VAL A 198 -10.04 -3.07 17.96
#